data_AF-A0A2I1IJ78-F1
#
_entry.id   AF-A0A2I1IJ78-F1
#
_cell.length_a   1.000
_cell.length_b   1.000
_cell.length_c   1.000
_cell.angle_alpha   90.00
_cell.angle_beta   90.00
_cell.angle_gamma   90.00
#
_symmetry.space_group_name_H-M   'P 1'
#
loop_
_entity.id
_entity.type
_entity.pdbx_description
1 polymer ?
#
loop_
_entity_poly.entity_id
_entity_poly.type
_entity_poly.pdbx_seq_one_letter_code
_entity_poly.pdbx_strand_id
1 'polypeptide(L)'
;MTAADVERMLRSGEMTVVRSARRKKTYSLQPTADGWKLAVPQRFNVAANLDGIARLLERAERRRALAPRSDDELRALAEELNSRYFDDGIEPGSVRWVANQRRRFASASGLTGDIRVSDRLRNVPRWVLEAVLVHELAHLRHLDHSPAFRALANRHPKAEAAEVFLEGFAHGEDAAEAAGRQS
;
A
#
# COMPACT_ATOMS: atom_id res chain seq x y z
N MET A 1 -6.85 15.04 13.96
CA MET A 1 -8.18 14.39 13.95
C MET A 1 -8.84 14.52 15.32
N THR A 2 -10.10 14.91 15.38
CA THR A 2 -10.87 15.15 16.62
C THR A 2 -12.07 14.19 16.74
N ALA A 3 -12.72 14.14 17.91
CA ALA A 3 -13.99 13.42 18.08
C ALA A 3 -15.09 13.90 17.12
N ALA A 4 -15.13 15.21 16.85
CA ALA A 4 -16.07 15.80 15.90
C ALA A 4 -15.80 15.36 14.45
N ASP A 5 -14.53 15.13 14.08
CA ASP A 5 -14.19 14.57 12.77
C ASP A 5 -14.69 13.13 12.64
N VAL A 6 -14.50 12.30 13.67
CA VAL A 6 -15.00 10.92 13.68
C VAL A 6 -16.52 10.89 13.58
N GLU A 7 -17.22 11.75 14.31
CA GLU A 7 -18.68 11.85 14.22
C GLU A 7 -19.13 12.27 12.82
N ARG A 8 -18.43 13.21 12.19
CA ARG A 8 -18.68 13.62 10.80
C ARG A 8 -18.53 12.43 9.85
N MET A 9 -17.44 11.67 9.94
CA MET A 9 -17.18 10.50 9.10
C MET A 9 -18.21 9.38 9.29
N LEU A 10 -18.67 9.18 10.53
CA LEU A 10 -19.74 8.22 10.83
C LEU A 10 -21.07 8.63 10.18
N ARG A 11 -21.38 9.94 10.14
CA ARG A 11 -22.59 10.47 9.51
C ARG A 11 -22.50 10.49 7.98
N SER A 12 -21.33 10.82 7.42
CA SER A 12 -21.13 10.86 5.96
C SER A 12 -20.99 9.46 5.34
N GLY A 13 -20.73 8.42 6.14
CA GLY A 13 -20.48 7.06 5.66
C GLY A 13 -19.01 6.74 5.37
N GLU A 14 -18.13 7.76 5.40
CA GLU A 14 -16.68 7.59 5.33
C GLU A 14 -16.12 6.70 6.46
N MET A 15 -16.89 6.50 7.54
CA MET A 15 -16.60 5.47 8.54
C MET A 15 -17.81 4.55 8.76
N THR A 16 -17.69 3.29 8.36
CA THR A 16 -18.71 2.26 8.58
C THR A 16 -18.39 1.42 9.81
N VAL A 17 -19.37 1.20 10.69
CA VAL A 17 -19.21 0.39 11.91
C VAL A 17 -19.62 -1.06 11.65
N VAL A 18 -18.71 -2.00 11.88
CA VAL A 18 -18.98 -3.43 11.77
C VAL A 18 -18.89 -4.08 13.14
N ARG A 19 -20.00 -4.69 13.59
CA ARG A 19 -20.10 -5.31 14.90
C ARG A 19 -19.80 -6.80 14.83
N SER A 20 -19.00 -7.30 15.78
CA SER A 20 -18.63 -8.71 15.89
C SER A 20 -19.04 -9.29 17.24
N ALA A 21 -19.71 -10.44 17.22
CA ALA A 21 -20.03 -11.21 18.43
C ALA A 21 -18.80 -11.97 18.98
N ARG A 22 -17.80 -12.27 18.14
CA ARG A 22 -16.59 -13.01 18.54
C ARG A 22 -15.58 -12.13 19.28
N ARG A 23 -15.60 -10.81 19.04
CA ARG A 23 -14.61 -9.88 19.58
C ARG A 23 -15.04 -9.36 20.96
N LYS A 24 -14.17 -9.45 21.97
CA LYS A 24 -14.55 -9.19 23.37
C LYS A 24 -14.20 -7.80 23.93
N LYS A 25 -13.08 -7.19 23.53
CA LYS A 25 -12.61 -5.92 24.14
C LYS A 25 -11.95 -4.91 23.20
N THR A 26 -11.61 -5.30 21.97
CA THR A 26 -10.78 -4.48 21.08
C THR A 26 -11.60 -3.87 19.95
N TYR A 27 -11.37 -2.59 19.64
CA TYR A 27 -11.81 -1.98 18.40
C TYR A 27 -10.61 -1.77 17.47
N SER A 28 -10.80 -1.90 16.17
CA SER A 28 -9.76 -1.68 15.17
C SER A 28 -10.31 -0.95 13.95
N LEU A 29 -9.47 -0.16 13.31
CA LEU A 29 -9.77 0.47 12.03
C LEU A 29 -9.12 -0.32 10.90
N GLN A 30 -9.86 -0.51 9.82
CA GLN A 30 -9.39 -1.07 8.57
C GLN A 30 -9.74 -0.08 7.45
N PRO A 31 -8.80 0.27 6.56
CA PRO A 31 -9.13 1.09 5.41
C PRO A 31 -10.07 0.32 4.46
N THR A 32 -10.89 1.05 3.72
CA THR A 32 -11.77 0.56 2.65
C THR A 32 -11.61 1.45 1.43
N ALA A 33 -12.24 1.10 0.30
CA ALA A 33 -12.26 1.95 -0.89
C ALA A 33 -12.79 3.37 -0.59
N ASP A 34 -13.89 3.45 0.17
CA ASP A 34 -14.60 4.72 0.43
C ASP A 34 -14.33 5.32 1.82
N GLY A 35 -13.27 4.87 2.51
CA GLY A 35 -12.92 5.40 3.83
C GLY A 35 -12.43 4.33 4.82
N TRP A 36 -13.16 4.16 5.92
CA TRP A 36 -12.74 3.32 7.04
C TRP A 36 -13.84 2.40 7.56
N LYS A 37 -13.46 1.17 7.87
CA LYS A 37 -14.25 0.21 8.63
C LYS A 37 -13.79 0.17 10.07
N LEU A 38 -14.67 0.55 10.99
CA LEU A 38 -14.48 0.43 12.43
C LEU A 38 -15.06 -0.89 12.93
N ALA A 39 -14.21 -1.88 13.16
CA ALA A 39 -14.60 -3.19 13.68
C ALA A 39 -14.67 -3.17 15.22
N VAL A 40 -15.85 -3.42 15.79
CA VAL A 40 -16.10 -3.30 17.24
C VAL A 40 -16.84 -4.53 17.83
N PRO A 41 -16.71 -4.80 19.14
CA PRO A 41 -17.58 -5.76 19.85
C PRO A 41 -19.06 -5.39 19.75
N GLN A 42 -19.97 -6.38 19.83
CA GLN A 42 -21.42 -6.14 19.76
C GLN A 42 -21.90 -5.05 20.73
N ARG A 43 -21.45 -5.08 21.98
CA ARG A 43 -21.85 -4.15 23.04
C ARG A 43 -21.01 -2.87 23.12
N PHE A 44 -20.14 -2.61 22.13
CA PHE A 44 -19.28 -1.44 22.14
C PHE A 44 -20.06 -0.15 21.86
N ASN A 45 -19.89 0.85 22.72
CA ASN A 45 -20.49 2.17 22.58
C ASN A 45 -19.54 3.09 21.79
N VAL A 46 -19.84 3.32 20.51
CA VAL A 46 -19.03 4.16 19.62
C VAL A 46 -19.05 5.63 20.06
N ALA A 47 -20.23 6.17 20.38
CA ALA A 47 -20.40 7.57 20.78
C ALA A 47 -19.61 7.90 22.06
N ALA A 48 -19.56 6.98 23.02
CA ALA A 48 -18.78 7.16 24.25
C ALA A 48 -17.25 7.03 24.06
N ASN A 49 -16.78 6.61 22.88
CA ASN A 49 -15.38 6.31 22.62
C ASN A 49 -14.78 7.12 21.45
N LEU A 50 -15.43 8.22 21.04
CA LEU A 50 -15.01 9.01 19.87
C LEU A 50 -13.57 9.51 19.96
N ASP A 51 -13.10 9.98 21.12
CA ASP A 51 -11.70 10.43 21.29
C ASP A 51 -10.69 9.29 21.11
N GLY A 52 -11.04 8.09 21.59
CA GLY A 52 -10.21 6.89 21.43
C GLY A 52 -10.13 6.47 19.96
N ILE A 53 -11.25 6.54 19.25
CA ILE A 53 -11.33 6.26 17.81
C ILE A 53 -10.55 7.30 17.02
N ALA A 54 -10.63 8.59 17.37
CA ALA A 54 -9.88 9.67 16.71
C ALA A 54 -8.36 9.45 16.82
N ARG A 55 -7.86 9.08 18.02
CA ARG A 55 -6.45 8.72 18.21
C ARG A 55 -6.04 7.48 17.43
N LEU A 56 -6.92 6.48 17.35
CA LEU A 56 -6.67 5.26 16.57
C LEU A 56 -6.59 5.58 15.08
N LEU A 57 -7.49 6.43 14.58
CA LEU A 57 -7.53 6.88 13.18
C LEU A 57 -6.26 7.65 12.82
N GLU A 58 -5.89 8.63 13.64
CA GLU A 58 -4.66 9.41 13.43
C GLU A 58 -3.40 8.51 13.43
N ARG A 59 -3.35 7.49 14.29
CA ARG A 59 -2.27 6.48 14.26
C ARG A 59 -2.33 5.64 12.99
N ALA A 60 -3.51 5.26 12.52
CA ALA A 60 -3.68 4.49 11.31
C ALA A 60 -3.27 5.29 10.06
N GLU A 61 -3.65 6.56 9.98
CA GLU A 61 -3.23 7.49 8.93
C GLU A 61 -1.72 7.70 8.93
N ARG A 62 -1.11 7.94 10.10
CA ARG A 62 0.35 8.03 10.21
C ARG A 62 1.04 6.75 9.73
N ARG A 63 0.52 5.57 10.09
CA ARG A 63 1.07 4.30 9.58
C ARG A 63 0.89 4.17 8.08
N ARG A 64 -0.25 4.61 7.53
CA ARG A 64 -0.52 4.63 6.10
C ARG A 64 0.27 5.71 5.36
N ALA A 65 0.86 6.69 6.03
CA ALA A 65 1.81 7.61 5.39
C ALA A 65 3.19 6.95 5.18
N LEU A 66 3.50 5.91 5.95
CA LEU A 66 4.77 5.20 5.87
C LEU A 66 4.74 4.10 4.81
N ALA A 67 5.92 3.79 4.27
CA ALA A 67 6.08 2.62 3.41
C ALA A 67 5.88 1.33 4.23
N PRO A 68 5.19 0.31 3.67
CA PRO A 68 5.03 -1.01 4.29
C PRO A 68 6.39 -1.65 4.60
N ARG A 69 6.45 -2.40 5.71
CA ARG A 69 7.67 -3.08 6.16
C ARG A 69 7.53 -4.60 6.20
N SER A 70 6.33 -5.14 6.34
CA SER A 70 6.10 -6.58 6.23
C SER A 70 5.54 -6.96 4.86
N ASP A 71 5.57 -8.26 4.55
CA ASP A 71 4.89 -8.80 3.36
C ASP A 71 3.38 -8.57 3.43
N ASP A 72 2.77 -8.71 4.60
CA ASP A 72 1.33 -8.44 4.80
C ASP A 72 0.96 -6.99 4.51
N GLU A 73 1.77 -6.03 4.99
CA GLU A 73 1.55 -4.61 4.72
C GLU A 73 1.77 -4.28 3.24
N LEU A 74 2.75 -4.92 2.60
CA LEU A 74 3.05 -4.73 1.18
C LEU A 74 1.92 -5.31 0.30
N ARG A 75 1.42 -6.49 0.66
CA ARG A 75 0.28 -7.13 0.01
C ARG A 75 -0.98 -6.29 0.15
N ALA A 76 -1.29 -5.81 1.36
CA ALA A 76 -2.44 -4.95 1.58
C ALA A 76 -2.37 -3.65 0.75
N LEU A 77 -1.16 -3.08 0.61
CA LEU A 77 -0.95 -1.91 -0.26
C LEU A 77 -1.18 -2.26 -1.74
N ALA A 78 -0.68 -3.39 -2.22
CA ALA A 78 -0.89 -3.82 -3.61
C ALA A 78 -2.37 -4.07 -3.90
N GLU A 79 -3.12 -4.73 -3.00
CA GLU A 79 -4.56 -4.96 -3.14
C GLU A 79 -5.34 -3.63 -3.17
N GLU A 80 -4.98 -2.68 -2.32
CA GLU A 80 -5.56 -1.32 -2.34
C GLU A 80 -5.32 -0.62 -3.68
N LEU A 81 -4.09 -0.65 -4.19
CA LEU A 81 -3.73 -0.03 -5.47
C LEU A 81 -4.42 -0.74 -6.65
N ASN A 82 -4.55 -2.07 -6.58
CA ASN A 82 -5.24 -2.86 -7.58
C ASN A 82 -6.72 -2.47 -7.69
N SER A 83 -7.41 -2.41 -6.55
CA SER A 83 -8.80 -1.93 -6.50
C SER A 83 -8.92 -0.47 -6.96
N ARG A 84 -7.98 0.40 -6.57
CA ARG A 84 -8.06 1.82 -6.92
C ARG A 84 -7.85 2.11 -8.40
N TYR A 85 -6.87 1.45 -9.01
CA TYR A 85 -6.40 1.82 -10.35
C TYR A 85 -6.86 0.85 -11.43
N PHE A 86 -7.34 -0.35 -11.10
CA PHE A 86 -7.67 -1.36 -12.10
C PHE A 86 -9.10 -1.87 -11.99
N ASP A 87 -9.54 -2.25 -10.79
CA ASP A 87 -10.92 -2.67 -10.46
C ASP A 87 -11.57 -3.64 -11.47
N ASP A 88 -10.79 -4.59 -12.01
CA ASP A 88 -11.24 -5.54 -13.04
C ASP A 88 -11.26 -7.00 -12.56
N GLY A 89 -11.06 -7.21 -11.25
CA GLY A 89 -11.10 -8.53 -10.60
C GLY A 89 -9.83 -9.37 -10.74
N ILE A 90 -8.76 -8.87 -11.39
CA ILE A 90 -7.48 -9.58 -11.47
C ILE A 90 -6.66 -9.27 -10.21
N GLU A 91 -6.52 -10.24 -9.32
CA GLU A 91 -5.80 -10.09 -8.05
C GLU A 91 -4.36 -10.65 -8.10
N PRO A 92 -3.41 -10.05 -7.37
CA PRO A 92 -2.08 -10.62 -7.22
C PRO A 92 -2.13 -11.93 -6.41
N GLY A 93 -1.40 -12.94 -6.86
CA GLY A 93 -1.27 -14.23 -6.17
C GLY A 93 -0.51 -14.08 -4.85
N SER A 94 0.68 -13.48 -4.91
CA SER A 94 1.49 -13.13 -3.74
C SER A 94 2.21 -11.80 -3.94
N VAL A 95 2.50 -11.09 -2.85
CA VAL A 95 3.29 -9.86 -2.86
C VAL A 95 4.25 -9.91 -1.69
N ARG A 96 5.56 -9.87 -1.95
CA ARG A 96 6.57 -10.06 -0.91
C ARG A 96 7.86 -9.29 -1.15
N TRP A 97 8.54 -9.00 -0.05
CA TRP A 97 9.90 -8.50 -0.07
C TRP A 97 10.90 -9.61 -0.41
N VAL A 98 11.92 -9.30 -1.20
CA VAL A 98 13.01 -10.23 -1.54
C VAL A 98 14.36 -9.54 -1.51
N ALA A 99 15.38 -10.22 -0.97
CA ALA A 99 16.74 -9.68 -0.84
C ALA A 99 17.65 -10.00 -2.05
N ASN A 100 17.24 -10.92 -2.92
CA ASN A 100 18.07 -11.42 -4.02
C ASN A 100 17.81 -10.71 -5.37
N GLN A 101 17.00 -9.65 -5.39
CA GLN A 101 16.81 -8.80 -6.57
C GLN A 101 17.86 -7.67 -6.62
N ARG A 102 18.93 -7.92 -7.37
CA ARG A 102 20.06 -6.98 -7.51
C ARG A 102 19.97 -6.03 -8.71
N ARG A 103 19.34 -6.46 -9.81
CA ARG A 103 19.28 -5.69 -11.06
C ARG A 103 17.95 -4.99 -11.32
N ARG A 104 16.91 -5.38 -10.59
CA ARG A 104 15.54 -4.89 -10.77
C ARG A 104 14.98 -4.52 -9.41
N PHE A 105 14.11 -3.53 -9.39
CA PHE A 105 13.47 -3.07 -8.16
C PHE A 105 12.25 -3.90 -7.77
N ALA A 106 11.55 -4.46 -8.75
CA ALA A 106 10.49 -5.43 -8.55
C ALA A 106 10.33 -6.34 -9.78
N SER A 107 9.41 -7.29 -9.70
CA SER A 107 8.95 -8.12 -10.83
C SER A 107 7.63 -8.80 -10.52
N ALA A 108 6.79 -8.96 -11.53
CA ALA A 108 5.57 -9.77 -11.50
C ALA A 108 5.71 -11.03 -12.37
N SER A 109 5.07 -12.13 -11.95
CA SER A 109 4.81 -13.29 -12.81
C SER A 109 3.39 -13.23 -13.33
N GLY A 110 3.21 -13.12 -14.65
CA GLY A 110 1.88 -13.16 -15.25
C GLY A 110 1.14 -14.49 -15.10
N LEU A 111 1.87 -15.59 -14.89
CA LEU A 111 1.27 -16.92 -14.75
C LEU A 111 0.72 -17.16 -13.34
N THR A 112 1.49 -16.80 -12.31
CA THR A 112 1.12 -17.07 -10.90
C THR A 112 0.59 -15.84 -10.16
N GLY A 113 0.74 -14.65 -10.73
CA GLY A 113 0.44 -13.39 -10.05
C GLY A 113 1.44 -13.04 -8.94
N ASP A 114 2.60 -13.70 -8.88
CA ASP A 114 3.62 -13.42 -7.87
C ASP A 114 4.34 -12.09 -8.14
N ILE A 115 4.19 -11.14 -7.23
CA ILE A 115 4.92 -9.88 -7.21
C ILE A 115 6.04 -9.98 -6.16
N ARG A 116 7.27 -9.70 -6.60
CA ARG A 116 8.47 -9.67 -5.75
C ARG A 116 9.05 -8.27 -5.79
N VAL A 117 9.19 -7.64 -4.63
CA VAL A 117 9.73 -6.29 -4.48
C VAL A 117 11.08 -6.38 -3.76
N SER A 118 12.10 -5.73 -4.31
CA SER A 118 13.43 -5.69 -3.70
C SER A 118 13.39 -5.00 -2.34
N ASP A 119 14.03 -5.58 -1.33
CA ASP A 119 14.13 -5.00 0.01
C ASP A 119 14.90 -3.67 0.07
N ARG A 120 15.67 -3.36 -0.98
CA ARG A 120 16.27 -2.03 -1.21
C ARG A 120 15.23 -0.92 -1.20
N LEU A 121 13.99 -1.22 -1.62
CA LEU A 121 12.90 -0.25 -1.64
C LEU A 121 12.23 -0.03 -0.28
N ARG A 122 12.65 -0.68 0.82
CA ARG A 122 12.01 -0.52 2.14
C ARG A 122 12.03 0.91 2.69
N ASN A 123 13.04 1.70 2.29
CA ASN A 123 13.27 3.04 2.82
C ASN A 123 12.95 4.14 1.80
N VAL A 124 12.43 3.79 0.62
CA VAL A 124 12.03 4.81 -0.36
C VAL A 124 10.75 5.50 0.09
N PRO A 125 10.48 6.72 -0.40
CA PRO A 125 9.20 7.37 -0.15
C PRO A 125 8.03 6.47 -0.59
N ARG A 126 6.96 6.43 0.21
CA ARG A 126 5.79 5.57 -0.06
C ARG A 126 5.25 5.71 -1.48
N TRP A 127 5.19 6.93 -2.01
CA TRP A 127 4.67 7.21 -3.36
C TRP A 127 5.52 6.57 -4.49
N VAL A 128 6.82 6.33 -4.25
CA VAL A 128 7.68 5.60 -5.19
C VAL A 128 7.31 4.13 -5.18
N LEU A 129 7.16 3.54 -3.99
CA LEU A 129 6.76 2.15 -3.85
C LEU A 129 5.34 1.89 -4.40
N GLU A 130 4.41 2.82 -4.20
CA GLU A 130 3.07 2.75 -4.80
C GLU A 130 3.15 2.72 -6.33
N ALA A 131 3.98 3.57 -6.94
CA ALA A 131 4.20 3.56 -8.39
C ALA A 131 4.80 2.23 -8.88
N VAL A 132 5.79 1.69 -8.17
CA VAL A 132 6.37 0.36 -8.46
C VAL A 132 5.30 -0.73 -8.40
N LEU A 133 4.47 -0.75 -7.37
CA LEU A 133 3.40 -1.74 -7.25
C LEU A 133 2.36 -1.61 -8.37
N VAL A 134 1.97 -0.39 -8.76
CA VAL A 134 1.07 -0.16 -9.90
C VAL A 134 1.69 -0.68 -11.21
N HIS A 135 2.98 -0.48 -11.40
CA HIS A 135 3.72 -1.05 -12.54
C HIS A 135 3.65 -2.59 -12.56
N GLU A 136 3.95 -3.24 -11.42
CA GLU A 136 3.89 -4.69 -11.32
C GLU A 136 2.45 -5.25 -11.46
N LEU A 137 1.45 -4.54 -10.98
CA LEU A 137 0.04 -4.88 -11.18
C LEU A 137 -0.37 -4.75 -12.66
N ALA A 138 0.16 -3.78 -13.39
CA ALA A 138 -0.03 -3.68 -14.83
C ALA A 138 0.56 -4.89 -15.57
N HIS A 139 1.67 -5.45 -15.07
CA HIS A 139 2.26 -6.66 -15.63
C HIS A 139 1.38 -7.91 -15.49
N LEU A 140 0.40 -7.92 -14.59
CA LEU A 140 -0.58 -9.01 -14.53
C LEU A 140 -1.53 -9.02 -15.75
N ARG A 141 -1.63 -7.91 -16.49
CA ARG A 141 -2.51 -7.75 -17.66
C ARG A 141 -1.71 -7.74 -18.97
N HIS A 142 -0.52 -7.14 -18.95
CA HIS A 142 0.37 -7.04 -20.11
C HIS A 142 1.81 -7.37 -19.71
N LEU A 143 2.36 -8.45 -20.27
CA LEU A 143 3.72 -8.94 -19.93
C LEU A 143 4.85 -8.11 -20.56
N ASP A 144 4.51 -7.23 -21.49
CA ASP A 144 5.43 -6.35 -22.19
C ASP A 144 5.21 -4.87 -21.77
N HIS A 145 6.02 -3.97 -22.32
CA HIS A 145 5.88 -2.53 -22.12
C HIS A 145 5.14 -1.86 -23.28
N SER A 146 4.13 -2.54 -23.82
CA SER A 146 3.27 -2.06 -24.90
C SER A 146 2.56 -0.74 -24.53
N PRO A 147 1.99 -0.02 -25.52
CA PRO A 147 1.17 1.16 -25.22
C PRO A 147 0.03 0.87 -24.24
N ALA A 148 -0.58 -0.33 -24.31
CA ALA A 148 -1.61 -0.76 -23.37
C ALA A 148 -1.06 -0.91 -21.94
N PHE A 149 0.11 -1.53 -21.78
CA PHE A 149 0.81 -1.56 -20.49
C PHE A 149 1.08 -0.16 -19.95
N ARG A 150 1.64 0.73 -20.77
CA ARG A 150 1.99 2.10 -20.35
C ARG A 150 0.76 2.87 -19.90
N ALA A 151 -0.38 2.70 -20.58
CA ALA A 151 -1.64 3.30 -20.18
C ALA A 151 -2.11 2.85 -18.78
N LEU A 152 -1.83 1.60 -18.40
CA LEU A 152 -2.12 1.08 -17.06
C LEU A 152 -1.11 1.53 -16.01
N ALA A 153 0.18 1.36 -16.29
CA ALA A 153 1.26 1.73 -15.36
C ALA A 153 1.22 3.23 -15.01
N ASN A 154 0.85 4.08 -15.97
CA ASN A 154 0.74 5.53 -15.79
C ASN A 154 -0.56 5.99 -15.10
N ARG A 155 -1.43 5.07 -14.65
CA ARG A 155 -2.60 5.45 -13.83
C ARG A 155 -2.20 6.01 -12.46
N HIS A 156 -1.00 5.67 -11.97
CA HIS A 156 -0.47 6.30 -10.76
C HIS A 156 -0.02 7.75 -11.07
N PRO A 157 -0.53 8.77 -10.34
CA PRO A 157 -0.25 10.18 -10.65
C PRO A 157 1.22 10.61 -10.61
N LYS A 158 2.08 9.79 -9.98
CA LYS A 158 3.52 10.05 -9.85
C LYS A 158 4.38 8.99 -10.55
N ALA A 159 3.86 8.29 -11.55
CA ALA A 159 4.60 7.23 -12.25
C ALA A 159 5.93 7.74 -12.83
N GLU A 160 5.90 8.83 -13.60
CA GLU A 160 7.10 9.45 -14.20
C GLU A 160 8.10 9.94 -13.13
N ALA A 161 7.62 10.63 -12.10
CA ALA A 161 8.47 11.09 -11.00
C ALA A 161 9.13 9.92 -10.23
N ALA A 162 8.46 8.76 -10.17
CA ALA A 162 9.00 7.58 -9.51
C ALA A 162 10.09 6.92 -10.36
N GLU A 163 9.93 6.89 -11.68
CA GLU A 163 10.96 6.42 -12.61
C GLU A 163 12.26 7.22 -12.43
N VAL A 164 12.17 8.56 -12.46
CA VAL A 164 13.33 9.45 -12.23
C VAL A 164 13.96 9.22 -10.85
N PHE A 165 13.15 9.05 -9.80
CA PHE A 165 13.67 8.75 -8.46
C PHE A 165 14.44 7.43 -8.45
N LEU A 166 13.90 6.38 -9.07
CA LEU A 166 14.49 5.04 -9.08
C LEU A 166 15.80 5.00 -9.88
N GLU A 167 15.89 5.76 -10.98
CA GLU A 167 17.15 5.94 -11.72
C GLU A 167 18.23 6.57 -10.86
N GLY A 168 17.90 7.68 -10.17
CA GLY A 168 18.83 8.33 -9.25
C GLY A 168 19.21 7.44 -8.06
N PHE A 169 18.26 6.68 -7.52
CA PHE A 169 18.48 5.73 -6.45
C PHE A 169 19.43 4.59 -6.88
N ALA A 170 19.24 4.02 -8.07
CA ALA A 170 20.15 3.01 -8.63
C ALA A 170 21.58 3.56 -8.76
N HIS A 171 21.72 4.76 -9.34
CA HIS A 171 23.03 5.39 -9.52
C HIS A 171 23.74 5.66 -8.19
N GLY A 172 22.99 6.11 -7.18
CA GLY A 172 23.52 6.34 -5.84
C GLY A 172 24.00 5.05 -5.14
N GLU A 173 23.24 3.96 -5.27
CA GLU A 173 23.65 2.66 -4.72
C GLU A 173 24.90 2.10 -5.40
N ASP A 174 24.99 2.21 -6.73
CA ASP A 174 26.16 1.77 -7.50
C ASP A 174 27.43 2.54 -7.08
N ALA A 175 27.32 3.85 -6.87
CA ALA A 175 28.42 4.68 -6.38
C ALA A 175 28.88 4.30 -4.97
N ALA A 176 27.95 4.03 -4.05
CA ALA A 176 28.26 3.59 -2.69
C ALA A 176 28.94 2.21 -2.66
N GLU A 177 28.48 1.28 -3.48
CA GLU A 177 29.08 -0.05 -3.60
C GLU A 177 30.50 0.01 -4.21
N ALA A 178 30.73 0.90 -5.17
CA ALA A 178 32.05 1.14 -5.74
C ALA A 178 33.03 1.73 -4.71
N ALA A 179 32.58 2.63 -3.83
CA ALA A 179 33.40 3.19 -2.76
C ALA A 179 33.73 2.16 -1.66
N GLY A 180 32.76 1.32 -1.28
CA GLY A 180 32.96 0.28 -0.27
C GLY A 180 33.90 -0.86 -0.70
N ARG A 181 34.05 -1.10 -2.00
CA ARG A 181 35.02 -2.09 -2.56
C ARG A 181 36.46 -1.60 -2.59
N GLN A 182 36.69 -0.30 -2.37
CA GLN A 182 38.01 0.33 -2.37
C GLN A 182 38.60 0.51 -0.96
N SER A 183 37.85 0.10 0.08
CA SER A 183 38.22 0.17 1.50
C SER A 183 38.63 -1.19 2.03
#